data_AF-A0A9E4Z555-F1
#
_entry.id   AF-A0A9E4Z555-F1
#
_cell.length_a   1.000
_cell.length_b   1.000
_cell.length_c   1.000
_cell.angle_alpha   90.00
_cell.angle_beta   90.00
_cell.angle_gamma   90.00
#
_symmetry.space_group_name_H-M   'P 1'
#
loop_
_entity.id
_entity.type
_entity.pdbx_description
1 polymer ?
#
loop_
_entity_poly.entity_id
_entity_poly.type
_entity_poly.pdbx_seq_one_letter_code
_entity_poly.pdbx_strand_id
1 'polypeptide(L)'
;MGLDMGKTVLQLDQLTQSMRGASEAREERLTALLNAAAGVDPDTAASKTADAKQRPYLAAEVEESLLGAYPPPDPPADWVVAAVDGSHIDVDRHLPVACYLLNLGGCVLTYGSQPGATLFS
;
A
#
# COMPACT_ATOMS: atom_id res chain seq x y z
N MET A 1 15.29 -23.95 -22.61
CA MET A 1 15.63 -22.59 -23.05
C MET A 1 16.55 -22.00 -22.01
N GLY A 2 17.81 -21.70 -22.38
CA GLY A 2 18.76 -21.04 -21.48
C GLY A 2 18.58 -19.53 -21.52
N LEU A 3 18.90 -18.86 -20.43
CA LEU A 3 18.95 -17.39 -20.36
C LEU A 3 20.08 -16.90 -21.28
N ASP A 4 19.79 -15.97 -22.19
CA ASP A 4 20.80 -15.33 -23.03
C ASP A 4 21.43 -14.16 -22.25
N MET A 5 22.63 -14.39 -21.72
CA MET A 5 23.34 -13.42 -20.89
C MET A 5 23.59 -12.09 -21.62
N GLY A 6 23.86 -12.13 -22.94
CA GLY A 6 24.13 -10.92 -23.73
C GLY A 6 22.89 -10.04 -23.88
N LYS A 7 21.73 -10.67 -24.14
CA LYS A 7 20.45 -9.96 -24.17
C LYS A 7 20.02 -9.47 -22.79
N THR A 8 20.28 -10.26 -21.75
CA THR A 8 19.95 -9.90 -20.36
C THR A 8 20.71 -8.65 -19.91
N VAL A 9 21.99 -8.52 -20.27
CA VAL A 9 22.80 -7.33 -19.95
C VAL A 9 22.24 -6.06 -20.62
N LEU A 10 21.87 -6.14 -21.91
CA LEU A 10 21.26 -4.99 -22.60
C LEU A 10 19.90 -4.60 -22.01
N GLN A 11 19.09 -5.60 -21.62
CA GLN A 11 17.81 -5.35 -20.96
C GLN A 11 17.98 -4.69 -19.59
N LEU A 12 18.99 -5.10 -18.82
CA LEU A 12 19.31 -4.49 -17.53
C LEU A 12 19.79 -3.03 -17.68
N ASP A 13 20.61 -2.73 -18.68
CA ASP A 13 21.07 -1.36 -18.94
C ASP A 13 19.91 -0.45 -19.34
N GLN A 14 19.06 -0.91 -20.27
CA GLN A 14 17.84 -0.20 -20.67
C GLN A 14 16.88 0.01 -19.50
N LEU A 15 16.67 -1.01 -18.67
CA LEU A 15 15.85 -0.89 -17.47
C LEU A 15 16.41 0.17 -16.53
N THR A 16 17.72 0.15 -16.26
CA THR A 16 18.38 1.11 -15.36
C THR A 16 18.24 2.55 -15.86
N GLN A 17 18.43 2.78 -17.17
CA GLN A 17 18.22 4.08 -17.79
C GLN A 17 16.75 4.54 -17.71
N SER A 18 15.81 3.63 -17.98
CA SER A 18 14.37 3.92 -17.87
C SER A 18 13.95 4.24 -16.43
N MET A 19 14.49 3.52 -15.44
CA MET A 19 14.25 3.76 -14.02
C MET A 19 14.77 5.13 -13.59
N ARG A 20 15.94 5.53 -14.07
CA ARG A 20 16.50 6.86 -13.79
C ARG A 20 15.63 7.98 -14.36
N GLY A 21 15.27 7.89 -15.65
CA GLY A 21 14.38 8.88 -16.28
C GLY A 21 13.00 8.93 -15.63
N ALA A 22 12.45 7.78 -15.22
CA ALA A 22 11.20 7.72 -14.46
C ALA A 22 11.31 8.37 -13.07
N SER A 23 12.46 8.21 -12.39
CA SER A 23 12.72 8.86 -11.10
C SER A 23 12.79 10.38 -11.23
N GLU A 24 13.56 10.88 -12.20
CA GLU A 24 13.70 12.33 -12.46
C GLU A 24 12.34 12.96 -12.81
N ALA A 25 11.59 12.35 -13.73
CA ALA A 25 10.25 12.83 -14.08
C ALA A 25 9.25 12.76 -12.92
N ARG A 26 9.38 11.77 -12.01
CA ARG A 26 8.57 11.69 -10.79
C ARG A 26 8.88 12.84 -9.84
N GLU A 27 10.15 13.17 -9.68
CA GLU A 27 10.60 14.23 -8.78
C GLU A 27 10.18 15.62 -9.28
N GLU A 28 10.25 15.86 -10.59
CA GLU A 28 9.70 17.08 -11.21
C GLU A 28 8.19 17.22 -10.96
N ARG A 29 7.42 16.15 -11.18
CA ARG A 29 5.97 16.17 -10.94
C ARG A 29 5.63 16.38 -9.46
N LEU A 30 6.38 15.74 -8.55
CA LEU A 30 6.19 15.90 -7.12
C LEU A 30 6.49 17.34 -6.69
N THR A 31 7.59 17.91 -7.18
CA THR A 31 7.96 19.31 -6.89
C THR A 31 6.92 20.28 -7.41
N ALA A 32 6.44 20.08 -8.64
CA ALA A 32 5.37 20.90 -9.21
C ALA A 32 4.08 20.80 -8.40
N LEU A 33 3.70 19.59 -7.96
CA LEU A 33 2.53 19.36 -7.11
C LEU A 33 2.66 20.06 -5.75
N LEU A 34 3.81 19.94 -5.08
CA LEU A 34 4.06 20.59 -3.79
C LEU A 34 4.00 22.12 -3.94
N ASN A 35 4.62 22.67 -4.97
CA ASN A 35 4.57 24.12 -5.23
C ASN A 35 3.14 24.62 -5.50
N ALA A 36 2.36 23.87 -6.29
CA ALA A 36 0.98 24.21 -6.57
C ALA A 36 0.11 24.12 -5.30
N ALA A 37 0.27 23.07 -4.51
CA ALA A 37 -0.46 22.87 -3.27
C ALA A 37 -0.13 23.92 -2.20
N ALA A 38 1.13 24.36 -2.11
CA ALA A 38 1.57 25.41 -1.18
C ALA A 38 0.92 26.78 -1.46
N GLY A 39 0.50 27.02 -2.71
CA GLY A 39 -0.19 28.26 -3.10
C GLY A 39 -1.70 28.25 -2.85
N VAL A 40 -2.28 27.13 -2.40
CA VAL A 40 -3.72 27.03 -2.11
C VAL A 40 -3.99 27.45 -0.68
N ASP A 41 -4.84 28.45 -0.54
CA ASP A 41 -5.32 28.92 0.76
C ASP A 41 -6.19 27.85 1.48
N PRO A 42 -6.00 27.63 2.80
CA PRO A 42 -6.78 26.69 3.61
C PRO A 42 -8.30 26.81 3.47
N ASP A 43 -8.86 28.02 3.53
CA ASP A 43 -10.31 28.22 3.46
C ASP A 43 -10.86 27.82 2.09
N THR A 44 -10.07 28.09 1.03
CA THR A 44 -10.38 27.66 -0.33
C THR A 44 -10.36 26.13 -0.44
N ALA A 45 -9.37 25.47 0.14
CA ALA A 45 -9.26 24.01 0.13
C ALA A 45 -10.42 23.33 0.88
N ALA A 46 -10.74 23.81 2.09
CA ALA A 46 -11.86 23.33 2.88
C ALA A 46 -13.19 23.48 2.11
N SER A 47 -13.48 24.69 1.60
CA SER A 47 -14.71 24.98 0.85
C SER A 47 -14.87 24.09 -0.40
N LYS A 48 -13.79 23.83 -1.13
CA LYS A 48 -13.81 22.98 -2.34
C LYS A 48 -13.96 21.48 -2.03
N THR A 49 -13.47 21.04 -0.88
CA THR A 49 -13.50 19.61 -0.51
C THR A 49 -14.78 19.24 0.25
N ALA A 50 -15.33 20.17 1.04
CA ALA A 50 -16.61 20.04 1.73
C ALA A 50 -17.83 19.94 0.79
N ASP A 51 -17.74 20.45 -0.45
CA ASP A 51 -18.86 20.38 -1.40
C ASP A 51 -19.10 18.95 -1.91
N ALA A 52 -19.96 18.24 -1.20
CA ALA A 52 -20.37 16.86 -1.45
C ALA A 52 -21.66 16.74 -2.27
N LYS A 53 -22.30 17.85 -2.68
CA LYS A 53 -23.70 17.85 -3.15
C LYS A 53 -23.99 16.97 -4.38
N GLN A 54 -22.96 16.57 -5.14
CA GLN A 54 -23.12 15.78 -6.37
C GLN A 54 -22.38 14.43 -6.36
N ARG A 55 -21.79 13.99 -5.23
CA ARG A 55 -20.91 12.81 -5.23
C ARG A 55 -21.64 11.58 -4.64
N PRO A 56 -21.57 10.40 -5.28
CA PRO A 56 -22.18 9.17 -4.75
C PRO A 56 -21.31 8.47 -3.69
N TYR A 57 -20.23 9.10 -3.23
CA TYR A 57 -19.26 8.56 -2.28
C TYR A 57 -18.73 9.64 -1.33
N LEU A 58 -18.24 9.21 -0.17
CA LEU A 58 -17.56 10.05 0.80
C LEU A 58 -16.14 10.37 0.30
N ALA A 59 -15.81 11.65 0.22
CA ALA A 59 -14.46 12.13 -0.05
C ALA A 59 -13.86 12.72 1.23
N ALA A 60 -12.54 12.67 1.37
CA ALA A 60 -11.84 13.36 2.44
C ALA A 60 -12.02 14.88 2.30
N GLU A 61 -12.21 15.54 3.44
CA GLU A 61 -12.23 17.00 3.56
C GLU A 61 -10.88 17.50 4.06
N VAL A 62 -10.48 18.67 3.60
CA VAL A 62 -9.27 19.33 4.10
C VAL A 62 -9.66 20.19 5.30
N GLU A 63 -9.16 19.83 6.47
CA GLU A 63 -9.43 20.58 7.72
C GLU A 63 -8.43 21.72 7.96
N GLU A 64 -7.19 21.58 7.50
CA GLU A 64 -6.13 22.58 7.67
C GLU A 64 -5.58 22.99 6.28
N SER A 65 -4.42 22.48 5.89
CA SER A 65 -3.77 22.78 4.62
C SER A 65 -3.70 21.53 3.74
N LEU A 66 -3.53 21.73 2.43
CA LEU A 66 -3.19 20.63 1.50
C LEU A 66 -1.82 20.01 1.79
N LEU A 67 -0.96 20.75 2.48
CA LEU A 67 0.38 20.32 2.85
C LEU A 67 0.53 20.36 4.37
N GLY A 68 1.12 19.30 4.91
CA GLY A 68 1.41 19.18 6.32
C GLY A 68 2.12 17.87 6.61
N ALA A 69 2.86 17.83 7.70
CA ALA A 69 3.43 16.61 8.24
C ALA A 69 3.02 16.52 9.70
N TYR A 70 2.24 15.50 10.03
CA TYR A 70 1.78 15.25 11.38
C TYR A 70 2.50 14.00 11.88
N PRO A 71 3.12 14.05 13.07
CA PRO A 71 3.66 12.83 13.65
C PRO A 71 2.50 11.84 13.86
N PRO A 72 2.74 10.53 13.70
CA PRO A 72 1.75 9.56 14.10
C PRO A 72 1.45 9.73 15.60
N PRO A 73 0.21 9.44 16.04
CA PRO A 73 -0.09 9.43 17.46
C PRO A 73 0.80 8.41 18.18
N ASP A 74 1.02 8.62 19.48
CA ASP A 74 1.75 7.66 20.29
C ASP A 74 1.07 6.28 20.20
N PRO A 75 1.84 5.20 20.04
CA PRO A 75 1.30 3.86 20.01
C PRO A 75 0.59 3.55 21.33
N PRO A 76 -0.56 2.86 21.30
CA PRO A 76 -1.16 2.29 22.50
C PRO A 76 -0.14 1.51 23.33
N ALA A 77 -0.15 1.71 24.65
CA ALA A 77 0.79 1.05 25.55
C ALA A 77 0.67 -0.48 25.51
N ASP A 78 -0.56 -0.97 25.33
CA ASP A 78 -0.90 -2.38 25.12
C ASP A 78 -1.74 -2.49 23.84
N TRP A 79 -1.36 -3.41 22.95
CA TRP A 79 -2.16 -3.73 21.76
C TRP A 79 -2.06 -5.19 21.38
N VAL A 80 -2.98 -5.63 20.52
CA VAL A 80 -3.01 -6.99 19.97
C VAL A 80 -3.10 -6.92 18.46
N VAL A 81 -2.23 -7.67 17.78
CA VAL A 81 -2.28 -7.89 16.33
C VAL A 81 -2.71 -9.33 16.08
N ALA A 82 -3.77 -9.53 15.30
CA ALA A 82 -4.20 -10.82 14.84
C ALA A 82 -4.02 -10.90 13.32
N ALA A 83 -3.40 -11.98 12.86
CA ALA A 83 -3.19 -12.24 11.43
C ALA A 83 -3.55 -13.68 11.10
N VAL A 84 -4.07 -13.89 9.90
CA VAL A 84 -4.29 -15.21 9.31
C VAL A 84 -3.67 -15.25 7.93
N ASP A 85 -3.08 -16.38 7.58
CA ASP A 85 -2.59 -16.63 6.23
C ASP A 85 -2.88 -18.09 5.85
N GLY A 86 -2.87 -18.37 4.56
CA GLY A 86 -3.22 -19.69 4.08
C GLY A 86 -2.83 -19.93 2.64
N SER A 87 -2.96 -21.18 2.24
CA SER A 87 -2.80 -21.60 0.86
C SER A 87 -3.94 -22.54 0.49
N HIS A 88 -4.24 -22.61 -0.80
CA HIS A 88 -5.19 -23.58 -1.30
C HIS A 88 -4.69 -24.24 -2.59
N ILE A 89 -5.18 -25.45 -2.81
CA ILE A 89 -5.17 -26.11 -4.12
C ILE A 89 -6.64 -26.27 -4.49
N ASP A 90 -7.05 -25.59 -5.56
CA ASP A 90 -8.42 -25.64 -6.05
C ASP A 90 -8.72 -26.97 -6.75
N VAL A 91 -10.00 -27.25 -6.97
CA VAL A 91 -10.45 -28.47 -7.62
C VAL A 91 -9.98 -28.51 -9.07
N ASP A 92 -9.22 -29.56 -9.42
CA ASP A 92 -8.90 -29.86 -10.82
C ASP A 92 -10.01 -30.71 -11.45
N ARG A 93 -10.72 -30.10 -12.41
CA ARG A 93 -11.80 -30.75 -13.18
C ARG A 93 -11.33 -31.91 -14.07
N HIS A 94 -10.03 -32.09 -14.24
CA HIS A 94 -9.43 -33.16 -15.05
C HIS A 94 -9.00 -34.37 -14.21
N LEU A 95 -9.05 -34.28 -12.87
CA LEU A 95 -8.82 -35.42 -12.00
C LEU A 95 -10.06 -36.33 -11.92
N PRO A 96 -9.88 -37.65 -11.80
CA PRO A 96 -10.98 -38.61 -11.71
C PRO A 96 -11.81 -38.46 -10.42
N VAL A 97 -11.32 -37.73 -9.43
CA VAL A 97 -12.01 -37.44 -8.17
C VAL A 97 -11.85 -35.95 -7.87
N ALA A 98 -12.96 -35.28 -7.53
CA ALA A 98 -12.93 -33.91 -7.07
C ALA A 98 -12.33 -33.84 -5.66
N CYS A 99 -11.15 -33.25 -5.55
CA CYS A 99 -10.48 -32.96 -4.28
C CYS A 99 -9.91 -31.55 -4.30
N TYR A 100 -9.75 -30.98 -3.11
CA TYR A 100 -9.15 -29.68 -2.88
C TYR A 100 -8.37 -29.73 -1.56
N LEU A 101 -7.43 -28.79 -1.39
CA LEU A 101 -6.68 -28.62 -0.15
C LEU A 101 -6.82 -27.17 0.32
N LEU A 102 -7.10 -26.99 1.60
CA LEU A 102 -7.05 -25.69 2.27
C LEU A 102 -6.08 -25.83 3.44
N ASN A 103 -5.05 -24.99 3.46
CA ASN A 103 -4.20 -24.79 4.63
C ASN A 103 -4.49 -23.40 5.16
N LEU A 104 -4.83 -23.29 6.44
CA LEU A 104 -5.00 -22.03 7.13
C LEU A 104 -4.10 -22.04 8.37
N GLY A 105 -3.54 -20.90 8.70
CA GLY A 105 -2.82 -20.67 9.93
C GLY A 105 -3.09 -19.24 10.41
N GLY A 106 -2.84 -19.00 11.69
CA GLY A 106 -2.97 -17.69 12.25
C GLY A 106 -2.09 -17.50 13.47
N CYS A 107 -1.91 -16.22 13.83
CA CYS A 107 -1.24 -15.83 15.04
C CYS A 107 -1.96 -14.65 15.70
N VAL A 108 -1.86 -14.61 17.03
CA VAL A 108 -2.23 -13.47 17.86
C VAL A 108 -0.98 -13.05 18.62
N LEU A 109 -0.56 -11.81 18.41
CA LEU A 109 0.61 -11.19 19.04
C LEU A 109 0.12 -10.08 19.97
N THR A 110 0.36 -10.25 21.27
CA THR A 110 0.10 -9.23 22.28
C THR A 110 1.40 -8.48 22.56
N TYR A 111 1.36 -7.16 22.51
CA TYR A 111 2.47 -6.27 22.82
C TYR A 111 2.11 -5.38 24.01
N GLY A 112 3.13 -4.86 24.69
CA GLY A 112 2.98 -3.99 25.85
C GLY A 112 3.42 -4.69 27.14
N SER A 113 2.67 -4.45 28.21
CA SER A 113 2.92 -4.90 29.58
C SER A 113 2.86 -6.43 29.76
N GLN A 114 2.09 -7.13 28.92
CA GLN A 114 1.92 -8.59 28.94
C GLN A 114 2.20 -9.18 27.56
N PRO A 115 3.47 -9.26 27.13
CA PRO A 115 3.80 -9.74 25.80
C PRO A 115 3.51 -11.23 25.66
N GLY A 116 2.97 -11.62 24.50
CA GLY A 116 2.60 -13.01 24.24
C GLY A 116 2.41 -13.31 22.76
N ALA A 117 2.56 -14.58 22.41
CA ALA A 117 2.32 -15.08 21.06
C ALA A 117 1.53 -16.38 21.14
N THR A 118 0.40 -16.44 20.43
CA THR A 118 -0.40 -17.65 20.25
C THR A 118 -0.48 -17.95 18.76
N LEU A 119 -0.09 -19.16 18.37
CA LEU A 119 -0.16 -19.63 16.99
C LEU A 119 -1.19 -20.76 16.90
N PHE A 120 -1.95 -20.80 15.82
CA PHE A 120 -2.93 -21.85 15.53
C PHE A 120 -2.96 -22.18 14.04
N SER A 121 -3.36 -23.40 13.70
CA SER A 121 -3.49 -23.92 12.35
C SER A 121 -4.59 -24.96 12.30
#